data_AF-A0A1Q8DTG3-F1
#
_entry.id   AF-A0A1Q8DTG3-F1
#
_cell.length_a   1.000
_cell.length_b   1.000
_cell.length_c   1.000
_cell.angle_alpha   90.00
_cell.angle_beta   90.00
_cell.angle_gamma   90.00
#
_symmetry.space_group_name_H-M   'P 1'
#
loop_
_entity.id
_entity.type
_entity.pdbx_description
1 polymer ?
#
loop_
_entity_poly.entity_id
_entity_poly.type
_entity_poly.pdbx_seq_one_letter_code
_entity_poly.pdbx_strand_id
1 'polypeptide(L)'
;MAFPVTGDLNGQTKVLKVPVVAFSIKFVDNNNQPIPHYEFKTLYRGKQSAIKRANNQGISTIKALVGQKLTVIDGQDRAKTTAIVTYGSKQWTMIIGINITEEDISNVPDILN
;
A
#
# COMPACT_ATOMS: atom_id res chain seq x y z
N MET A 1 -16.77 6.61 2.97
CA MET A 1 -16.33 7.85 3.67
C MET A 1 -15.56 8.72 2.68
N ALA A 2 -15.68 10.04 2.76
CA ALA A 2 -14.98 11.00 1.89
C ALA A 2 -14.27 12.04 2.76
N PHE A 3 -13.06 12.47 2.39
CA PHE A 3 -12.32 13.49 3.13
C PHE A 3 -12.35 14.84 2.40
N PRO A 4 -12.46 15.97 3.14
CA PRO A 4 -12.38 17.30 2.57
C PRO A 4 -10.94 17.62 2.13
N VAL A 5 -10.78 18.12 0.90
CA VAL A 5 -9.52 18.68 0.38
C VAL A 5 -9.75 20.14 -0.02
N THR A 6 -8.86 21.02 0.41
CA THR A 6 -8.83 22.45 0.06
C THR A 6 -8.09 22.63 -1.26
N GLY A 7 -8.73 23.24 -2.25
CA GLY A 7 -8.08 23.68 -3.50
C GLY A 7 -8.46 25.14 -3.82
N ASP A 8 -7.56 25.85 -4.50
CA ASP A 8 -7.85 27.15 -5.10
C ASP A 8 -8.52 26.94 -6.47
N LEU A 9 -9.71 27.49 -6.62
CA LEU A 9 -10.45 27.53 -7.89
C LEU A 9 -10.91 28.97 -8.09
N ASN A 10 -10.14 29.73 -8.87
CA ASN A 10 -10.38 31.15 -9.15
C ASN A 10 -10.42 32.01 -7.87
N GLY A 11 -9.48 31.81 -6.94
CA GLY A 11 -9.38 32.59 -5.70
C GLY A 11 -10.42 32.22 -4.63
N GLN A 12 -11.26 31.21 -4.88
CA GLN A 12 -12.15 30.63 -3.88
C GLN A 12 -11.59 29.30 -3.38
N THR A 13 -11.47 29.19 -2.06
CA THR A 13 -11.23 27.91 -1.39
C THR A 13 -12.49 27.06 -1.49
N LYS A 14 -12.41 25.93 -2.19
CA LYS A 14 -13.49 24.93 -2.23
C LYS A 14 -13.08 23.66 -1.51
N VAL A 15 -14.03 23.10 -0.76
CA VAL A 15 -13.90 21.80 -0.12
C VAL A 15 -14.41 20.73 -1.05
N LEU A 16 -13.50 19.95 -1.63
CA LEU A 16 -13.83 18.79 -2.45
C LEU A 16 -13.91 17.54 -1.58
N LYS A 17 -15.02 16.80 -1.67
CA LYS A 17 -15.19 15.50 -1.03
C LYS A 17 -14.52 14.44 -1.90
N VAL A 18 -13.33 13.99 -1.50
CA VAL A 18 -12.62 12.93 -2.22
C VAL A 18 -12.93 11.58 -1.58
N PRO A 19 -13.41 10.58 -2.34
CA PRO A 19 -13.79 9.29 -1.80
C PRO A 19 -12.57 8.50 -1.33
N VAL A 20 -12.77 7.71 -0.27
CA VAL A 20 -11.81 6.75 0.25
C VAL A 20 -12.17 5.37 -0.24
N VAL A 21 -11.21 4.66 -0.81
CA VAL A 21 -11.34 3.24 -1.14
C VAL A 21 -10.46 2.43 -0.22
N ALA A 22 -10.96 1.26 0.18
CA ALA A 22 -10.18 0.22 0.80
C ALA A 22 -9.88 -0.85 -0.27
N PHE A 23 -8.62 -1.22 -0.42
CA PHE A 23 -8.21 -2.22 -1.40
C PHE A 23 -7.05 -3.03 -0.85
N SER A 24 -6.87 -4.22 -1.41
CA SER A 24 -5.81 -5.13 -1.00
C SER A 24 -4.55 -4.93 -1.83
N ILE A 25 -3.39 -5.14 -1.23
CA ILE A 25 -2.11 -5.28 -1.92
C ILE A 25 -1.66 -6.71 -1.67
N LYS A 26 -1.44 -7.45 -2.75
CA LYS A 26 -0.91 -8.81 -2.72
C LYS A 26 0.56 -8.77 -3.15
N PHE A 27 1.43 -9.29 -2.30
CA PHE A 27 2.86 -9.43 -2.57
C PHE A 27 3.13 -10.84 -3.07
N VAL A 28 3.77 -10.96 -4.22
CA VAL A 28 4.08 -12.23 -4.86
C VAL A 28 5.53 -12.28 -5.33
N ASP A 29 6.10 -13.47 -5.39
CA ASP A 29 7.42 -13.71 -5.98
C ASP A 29 7.35 -13.72 -7.52
N ASN A 30 8.48 -13.98 -8.19
CA ASN A 30 8.57 -14.09 -9.65
C ASN A 30 7.71 -15.23 -10.24
N ASN A 31 7.38 -16.25 -9.43
CA ASN A 31 6.52 -17.37 -9.81
C ASN A 31 5.04 -17.11 -9.50
N ASN A 32 4.69 -15.87 -9.10
CA ASN A 32 3.35 -15.45 -8.71
C ASN A 32 2.84 -16.16 -7.43
N GLN A 33 3.74 -16.72 -6.62
CA GLN A 33 3.44 -17.31 -5.32
C GLN A 33 3.37 -16.21 -4.26
N PRO A 34 2.38 -16.24 -3.35
CA PRO A 34 2.26 -15.24 -2.29
C PRO A 34 3.46 -15.28 -1.35
N ILE A 35 3.93 -14.10 -0.94
CA ILE A 35 5.02 -13.97 0.03
C ILE A 35 4.39 -13.71 1.41
N PRO A 36 4.34 -14.70 2.32
CA PRO A 36 3.74 -14.53 3.63
C PRO A 36 4.51 -13.49 4.43
N HIS A 37 3.82 -12.74 5.29
CA HIS A 37 4.44 -11.83 6.26
C HIS A 37 5.38 -10.78 5.66
N TYR A 38 5.20 -10.45 4.37
CA TYR A 38 6.05 -9.49 3.68
C TYR A 38 6.01 -8.10 4.35
N GLU A 39 7.18 -7.55 4.62
CA GLU A 39 7.34 -6.24 5.23
C GLU A 39 7.43 -5.13 4.18
N PHE A 40 6.69 -4.05 4.40
CA PHE A 40 6.62 -2.94 3.45
C PHE A 40 6.31 -1.61 4.15
N LYS A 41 6.62 -0.51 3.47
CA LYS A 41 6.26 0.86 3.84
C LYS A 41 5.38 1.47 2.76
N THR A 42 4.72 2.57 3.10
CA THR A 42 3.95 3.36 2.13
C THR A 42 4.36 4.81 2.21
N LEU A 43 4.57 5.45 1.05
CA LEU A 43 4.66 6.90 0.94
C LEU A 43 3.35 7.41 0.34
N TYR A 44 2.59 8.14 1.14
CA TYR A 44 1.25 8.61 0.78
C TYR A 44 1.08 10.06 1.21
N ARG A 45 0.73 10.93 0.25
CA ARG A 45 0.56 12.38 0.48
C ARG A 45 1.73 13.03 1.24
N GLY A 46 2.95 12.66 0.85
CA GLY A 46 4.19 13.19 1.44
C GLY A 46 4.58 12.60 2.80
N LYS A 47 3.83 11.63 3.33
CA LYS A 47 4.14 10.95 4.59
C LYS A 47 4.52 9.51 4.34
N GLN A 48 5.69 9.12 4.83
CA GLN A 48 6.10 7.72 4.88
C GLN A 48 5.53 7.06 6.13
N SER A 49 4.97 5.85 5.99
CA SER A 49 4.51 5.06 7.13
C SER A 49 5.67 4.35 7.83
N ALA A 50 5.43 3.92 9.07
CA ALA A 50 6.21 2.84 9.67
C ALA A 50 6.15 1.57 8.81
N ILE A 51 7.06 0.62 9.10
CA ILE A 51 7.03 -0.71 8.50
C ILE A 51 5.72 -1.40 8.89
N LYS A 52 5.07 -1.98 7.90
CA LYS A 52 3.85 -2.78 8.01
C LYS A 52 4.16 -4.18 7.54
N ARG A 53 3.33 -5.13 7.97
CA ARG A 53 3.45 -6.53 7.60
C ARG A 53 2.17 -7.00 6.91
N ALA A 54 2.32 -7.81 5.85
CA ALA A 54 1.22 -8.53 5.24
C ALA A 54 0.80 -9.74 6.09
N ASN A 55 -0.38 -10.31 5.84
CA ASN A 55 -0.82 -11.55 6.48
C ASN A 55 -0.08 -12.78 5.90
N ASN A 56 -0.43 -13.98 6.38
CA ASN A 56 0.13 -15.25 5.89
C ASN A 56 -0.17 -15.56 4.41
N GLN A 57 -1.09 -14.84 3.77
CA GLN A 57 -1.38 -14.95 2.33
C GLN A 57 -0.63 -13.90 1.50
N GLY A 58 0.27 -13.12 2.13
CA GLY A 58 0.97 -12.02 1.49
C GLY A 58 0.05 -10.86 1.11
N ILE A 59 -1.06 -10.68 1.84
CA ILE A 59 -2.05 -9.64 1.57
C ILE A 59 -2.05 -8.60 2.71
N SER A 60 -2.10 -7.32 2.33
CA SER A 60 -2.37 -6.21 3.25
C SER A 60 -3.48 -5.32 2.72
N THR A 61 -4.35 -4.81 3.60
CA THR A 61 -5.43 -3.90 3.21
C THR A 61 -5.03 -2.45 3.47
N ILE A 62 -5.21 -1.58 2.47
CA ILE A 62 -4.88 -0.16 2.55
C ILE A 62 -6.12 0.68 2.24
N LYS A 63 -6.25 1.80 2.97
CA LYS A 63 -7.22 2.85 2.68
C LYS A 63 -6.52 4.05 2.09
N ALA A 64 -6.99 4.53 0.95
CA ALA A 64 -6.46 5.72 0.30
C ALA A 64 -7.55 6.50 -0.43
N LEU A 65 -7.27 7.77 -0.68
CA LEU A 65 -8.13 8.65 -1.45
C LEU A 65 -7.98 8.35 -2.94
N VAL A 66 -9.11 8.31 -3.63
CA VAL A 66 -9.12 8.24 -5.09
C VAL A 66 -8.43 9.47 -5.68
N GLY A 67 -7.68 9.28 -6.76
CA GLY A 67 -6.91 10.31 -7.46
C GLY A 67 -5.59 10.67 -6.78
N GLN A 68 -5.26 10.08 -5.62
CA GLN A 68 -3.99 10.32 -4.94
C GLN A 68 -2.94 9.28 -5.32
N LYS A 69 -1.69 9.75 -5.40
CA LYS A 69 -0.52 8.90 -5.61
C LYS A 69 -0.20 8.12 -4.33
N LEU A 70 -0.08 6.80 -4.45
CA LEU A 70 0.42 5.92 -3.41
C LEU A 70 1.66 5.20 -3.91
N THR A 71 2.73 5.28 -3.14
CA THR A 71 3.95 4.49 -3.36
C THR A 71 4.03 3.41 -2.30
N VAL A 72 4.20 2.17 -2.73
CA VAL A 72 4.49 1.00 -1.89
C VAL A 72 5.98 0.74 -2.01
N ILE A 73 6.65 0.57 -0.87
CA ILE A 73 8.10 0.44 -0.76
C ILE A 73 8.37 -0.87 -0.01
N ASP A 74 9.31 -1.67 -0.49
CA ASP A 74 9.84 -2.83 0.23
C ASP A 74 10.32 -2.43 1.64
N GLY A 75 10.16 -3.30 2.63
CA GLY A 75 10.51 -3.00 4.03
C GLY A 75 11.97 -2.60 4.22
N GLN A 76 12.87 -3.14 3.39
CA GLN A 76 14.31 -2.84 3.36
C GLN A 76 14.67 -1.81 2.27
N ASP A 77 13.69 -1.12 1.69
CA ASP A 77 13.86 -0.07 0.67
C ASP A 77 14.52 -0.56 -0.64
N ARG A 78 14.46 -1.86 -0.94
CA ARG A 78 15.09 -2.47 -2.12
C ARG A 78 14.31 -2.24 -3.42
N ALA A 79 12.98 -2.14 -3.32
CA ALA A 79 12.07 -1.98 -4.43
C ALA A 79 10.92 -1.02 -4.08
N LYS A 80 10.36 -0.35 -5.09
CA LYS A 80 9.16 0.49 -4.91
C LYS A 80 8.26 0.47 -6.15
N THR A 81 6.96 0.51 -5.93
CA THR A 81 5.93 0.65 -6.96
C THR A 81 5.06 1.86 -6.64
N THR A 82 4.70 2.64 -7.65
CA THR A 82 3.86 3.83 -7.48
C THR A 82 2.70 3.79 -8.45
N ALA A 83 1.49 4.04 -7.95
CA ALA A 83 0.30 4.15 -8.78
C ALA A 83 -0.67 5.21 -8.22
N ILE A 84 -1.59 5.64 -9.06
CA ILE A 84 -2.71 6.49 -8.66
C ILE A 84 -3.85 5.58 -8.21
N VAL A 85 -4.39 5.85 -7.03
CA VAL A 85 -5.54 5.11 -6.49
C VAL A 85 -6.78 5.48 -7.29
N THR A 86 -7.44 4.50 -7.89
CA THR A 86 -8.67 4.74 -8.68
C THR A 86 -9.89 4.26 -7.90
N TYR A 87 -11.08 4.72 -8.30
CA TYR A 87 -12.34 4.27 -7.69
C TYR A 87 -12.54 2.75 -7.83
N GLY A 88 -12.03 2.16 -8.92
CA GLY A 88 -12.10 0.72 -9.19
C GLY A 88 -10.99 -0.11 -8.55
N SER A 89 -10.07 0.49 -7.78
CA SER A 89 -9.01 -0.25 -7.09
C SER A 89 -9.63 -1.26 -6.12
N LYS A 90 -9.50 -2.56 -6.43
CA LYS A 90 -9.89 -3.67 -5.55
C LYS A 90 -8.66 -4.40 -5.00
N GLN A 91 -7.70 -4.69 -5.87
CA GLN A 91 -6.45 -5.31 -5.51
C GLN A 91 -5.31 -4.80 -6.40
N TRP A 92 -4.15 -4.55 -5.80
CA TRP A 92 -2.88 -4.37 -6.51
C TRP A 92 -2.01 -5.60 -6.27
N THR A 93 -1.29 -6.04 -7.30
CA THR A 93 -0.30 -7.12 -7.17
C THR A 93 1.08 -6.52 -7.34
N MET A 94 1.95 -6.73 -6.37
CA MET A 94 3.35 -6.30 -6.41
C MET A 94 4.23 -7.54 -6.54
N ILE A 95 4.91 -7.65 -7.67
CA ILE A 95 5.88 -8.72 -7.93
C ILE A 95 7.22 -8.28 -7.36
N ILE A 96 7.77 -9.07 -6.45
CA ILE A 96 9.06 -8.83 -5.81
C ILE A 96 10.07 -9.76 -6.49
N GLY A 97 10.85 -9.19 -7.41
CA GLY A 97 11.75 -9.96 -8.29
C GLY A 97 13.18 -10.14 -7.81
N ILE A 98 13.51 -9.59 -6.64
CA ILE A 98 14.75 -9.85 -5.92
C ILE A 98 14.61 -11.19 -5.19
N ASN A 99 15.67 -12.01 -5.15
CA ASN A 99 15.70 -13.29 -4.44
C ASN A 99 15.38 -13.04 -2.96
N ILE A 100 14.11 -13.23 -2.58
CA ILE A 100 13.63 -13.12 -1.21
C ILE A 100 14.16 -14.33 -0.48
N THR A 101 15.10 -14.14 0.44
CA THR A 101 15.63 -15.22 1.28
C THR A 101 14.68 -15.46 2.46
N GLU A 102 14.76 -16.63 3.10
CA GLU A 102 13.92 -16.94 4.28
C GLU A 102 14.06 -15.91 5.41
N GLU A 103 15.17 -15.17 5.47
CA GLU A 103 15.39 -14.07 6.42
C GLU A 103 14.45 -12.87 6.21
N ASP A 104 13.93 -12.66 5.00
CA ASP A 104 12.96 -11.62 4.69
C ASP A 104 11.53 -12.00 5.11
N ILE A 105 11.28 -13.29 5.36
CA ILE A 105 10.00 -13.84 5.82
C ILE A 105 10.12 -14.04 7.33
N SER A 106 9.86 -12.96 8.07
CA SER A 106 9.82 -13.00 9.53
C SER A 106 8.77 -14.01 10.02
N ASN A 107 9.20 -15.22 10.40
CA ASN A 107 8.39 -16.29 11.00
C ASN A 107 7.91 -15.97 12.43
N VAL A 108 7.65 -14.70 12.75
CA VAL A 108 7.08 -14.35 14.05
C VAL A 108 5.57 -14.62 13.97
N PRO A 109 5.05 -15.62 14.71
CA PRO A 109 3.63 -15.94 14.68
C PRO A 109 2.81 -14.73 15.16
N ASP A 110 1.64 -14.53 14.53
CA ASP A 110 0.65 -13.58 15.02
C ASP A 110 0.24 -13.99 16.44
N ILE A 111 0.76 -13.30 17.45
CA ILE A 111 0.30 -13.47 18.82
C ILE A 111 -1.10 -12.86 18.87
N LEU A 112 -2.11 -13.74 18.89
CA LEU A 112 -3.49 -13.42 19.23
C LEU A 112 -3.51 -12.79 20.63
N ASN A 113 -3.75 -11.48 20.69
CA ASN A 113 -4.24 -10.79 21.89
C ASN A 113 -5.64 -10.28 21.62
#